data_AF-A0AAD7Q5W8-F1
#
_entry.id   AF-A0AAD7Q5W8-F1
#
_cell.length_a   1.000
_cell.length_b   1.000
_cell.length_c   1.000
_cell.angle_alpha   90.00
_cell.angle_beta   90.00
_cell.angle_gamma   90.00
#
_symmetry.space_group_name_H-M   'P 1'
#
loop_
_entity.id
_entity.type
_entity.pdbx_description
1 polymer ?
#
loop_
_entity_poly.entity_id
_entity_poly.type
_entity_poly.pdbx_seq_one_letter_code
_entity_poly.pdbx_strand_id
1 'polypeptide(L)'
;MKFRNYVPHDKQLQEGKLAPAVLPKFEDPIAAAPPPSEKEDPFVNIAPKKPNWDLQRDVQKKLDKLERRTQKALYQLMEEQEKQKQIAEDGTNGVA
;
A
#
# COMPACT_ATOMS: atom_id res chain seq x y z
N MET A 1 10.72 39.86 -45.34
CA MET A 1 11.00 39.88 -43.89
C MET A 1 10.87 38.47 -43.33
N LYS A 2 11.69 38.06 -42.35
CA LYS A 2 11.65 36.71 -41.77
C LYS A 2 11.09 36.77 -40.35
N PHE A 3 9.98 36.07 -40.09
CA PHE A 3 9.34 36.04 -38.77
C PHE A 3 9.76 34.79 -38.01
N ARG A 4 10.44 34.97 -36.88
CA ARG A 4 10.97 33.87 -36.06
C ARG A 4 10.02 33.53 -34.90
N ASN A 5 9.48 34.54 -34.21
CA ASN A 5 8.63 34.38 -33.01
C ASN A 5 7.24 35.03 -33.15
N TYR A 6 6.78 35.33 -34.36
CA TYR A 6 5.47 35.95 -34.60
C TYR A 6 4.78 35.31 -35.82
N VAL A 7 3.45 35.23 -35.80
CA VAL A 7 2.63 34.73 -36.91
C VAL A 7 1.80 35.89 -37.47
N PRO A 8 2.21 36.48 -38.60
CA PRO A 8 1.38 37.47 -39.28
C PRO A 8 0.03 36.87 -39.71
N HIS A 9 -1.04 37.66 -39.59
CA HIS A 9 -2.40 37.25 -39.97
C HIS A 9 -2.66 37.39 -41.48
N ASP A 10 -1.78 38.11 -42.18
CA ASP A 10 -1.89 38.35 -43.62
C ASP A 10 -1.20 37.24 -44.43
N LYS A 11 -1.88 36.73 -45.47
CA LYS A 11 -1.51 35.48 -46.16
C LYS A 11 -0.19 35.59 -46.92
N GLN A 12 0.09 36.76 -47.51
CA GLN A 12 1.34 36.99 -48.25
C GLN A 12 2.58 37.07 -47.35
N LEU A 13 2.38 37.39 -46.06
CA LEU A 13 3.46 37.59 -45.10
C LEU A 13 3.77 36.33 -44.29
N GLN A 14 2.89 35.32 -44.35
CA GLN A 14 3.07 33.98 -43.78
C GLN A 14 4.11 33.14 -44.55
N GLU A 15 4.32 33.42 -45.84
CA GLU A 15 5.34 32.74 -46.66
C GLU A 15 6.78 33.03 -46.18
N GLY A 16 6.98 34.15 -45.46
CA GLY A 16 8.27 34.50 -44.85
C GLY A 16 8.55 33.83 -43.49
N LYS A 17 7.70 32.90 -43.06
CA LYS A 17 7.88 32.20 -41.77
C LYS A 17 8.90 31.08 -41.91
N LEU A 18 9.90 31.06 -41.03
CA LEU A 18 10.89 29.99 -40.99
C LEU A 18 10.25 28.74 -40.37
N ALA A 19 10.32 27.61 -41.08
CA ALA A 19 9.83 26.34 -40.55
C ALA A 19 10.56 25.97 -39.26
N PRO A 20 9.85 25.54 -38.20
CA PRO A 20 10.51 25.06 -36.99
C PRO A 20 11.34 23.83 -37.33
N ALA A 21 12.55 23.75 -36.79
CA ALA A 21 13.42 22.59 -36.99
C ALA A 21 12.73 21.34 -36.43
N VAL A 22 12.44 20.37 -37.30
CA VAL A 22 11.89 19.08 -36.90
C VAL A 22 13.03 18.31 -36.23
N LEU A 23 12.97 18.18 -34.91
CA LEU A 23 13.89 17.33 -34.18
C LEU A 23 13.67 15.87 -34.64
N PRO A 24 14.73 15.08 -34.87
CA PRO A 24 14.59 13.66 -35.09
C PRO A 24 13.88 13.05 -33.87
N LYS A 25 12.85 12.24 -34.13
CA LYS A 25 12.09 11.58 -33.07
C LYS A 25 13.03 10.60 -32.39
N PHE A 26 13.41 10.89 -31.16
CA PHE A 26 14.24 10.03 -30.34
C PHE A 26 13.48 8.71 -30.14
N GLU A 27 14.02 7.62 -30.69
CA GLU A 27 13.54 6.28 -30.36
C GLU A 27 14.22 5.88 -29.06
N ASP A 28 13.43 5.77 -27.98
CA ASP A 28 13.91 5.28 -26.69
C ASP A 28 14.45 3.84 -26.87
N PRO A 29 15.75 3.57 -26.64
CA PRO A 29 16.34 2.23 -26.79
C PRO A 29 15.89 1.24 -25.68
N ILE A 30 14.91 1.61 -24.85
CA ILE A 30 14.43 0.83 -23.71
C ILE A 30 13.47 -0.29 -24.13
N ALA A 31 12.88 -0.22 -25.34
CA ALA A 31 11.93 -1.23 -25.82
C ALA A 31 12.56 -2.59 -26.17
N ALA A 32 13.90 -2.69 -26.26
CA ALA A 32 14.58 -3.91 -26.73
C ALA A 32 15.29 -4.72 -25.62
N ALA A 33 15.26 -4.27 -24.37
CA ALA A 33 15.82 -5.03 -23.25
C ALA A 33 14.69 -5.75 -22.49
N PRO A 34 14.82 -7.06 -22.17
CA PRO A 34 13.86 -7.74 -21.32
C PRO A 34 13.75 -6.99 -19.98
N PRO A 35 12.55 -6.90 -19.38
CA PRO A 35 12.35 -6.11 -18.18
C PRO A 35 13.33 -6.58 -17.11
N PRO A 36 14.18 -5.69 -16.55
CA PRO A 36 14.94 -6.06 -15.37
C PRO A 36 13.91 -6.49 -14.33
N SER A 37 14.05 -7.71 -13.81
CA SER A 37 13.26 -8.17 -12.67
C SER A 37 13.42 -7.13 -11.57
N GLU A 38 12.41 -6.29 -11.42
CA GLU A 38 12.27 -5.31 -10.35
C GLU A 38 12.24 -6.12 -9.06
N LYS A 39 13.42 -6.32 -8.48
CA LYS A 39 13.51 -6.50 -7.04
C LYS A 39 13.03 -5.19 -6.49
N GLU A 40 11.73 -5.13 -6.21
CA GLU A 40 11.09 -4.04 -5.52
C GLU A 40 11.90 -3.78 -4.25
N ASP A 41 12.74 -2.74 -4.28
CA ASP A 41 13.41 -2.27 -3.09
C ASP A 41 12.30 -1.82 -2.13
N PRO A 42 12.13 -2.49 -0.96
CA PRO A 42 11.01 -2.21 -0.05
C PRO A 42 11.02 -0.79 0.52
N PHE A 43 12.11 -0.06 0.27
CA PHE A 43 12.38 1.29 0.74
C PHE A 43 11.95 2.39 -0.25
N VAL A 44 11.68 2.07 -1.52
CA VAL A 44 11.36 3.11 -2.53
C VAL A 44 9.88 3.55 -2.44
N ASN A 45 9.02 2.75 -1.83
CA ASN A 45 7.61 3.06 -1.55
C ASN A 45 7.36 3.51 -0.10
N ILE A 46 8.34 4.13 0.56
CA ILE A 46 8.09 4.84 1.83
C ILE A 46 7.43 6.18 1.47
N ALA A 47 6.14 6.11 1.15
CA ALA A 47 5.26 7.27 1.24
C ALA A 47 5.50 7.96 2.60
N PRO A 48 5.31 9.29 2.70
CA PRO A 48 5.33 9.97 3.98
C PRO A 48 4.38 9.23 4.93
N LYS A 49 4.95 8.49 5.90
CA LYS A 49 4.16 7.72 6.85
C LYS A 49 3.21 8.68 7.54
N LYS A 50 1.98 8.23 7.80
CA LYS A 50 1.00 9.03 8.55
C LYS A 50 1.68 9.59 9.81
N PRO A 51 1.46 10.86 10.18
CA PRO A 51 2.14 11.48 11.32
C PRO A 51 1.96 10.71 12.64
N ASN A 52 0.91 9.88 12.72
CA ASN A 52 0.59 9.05 13.88
C ASN A 52 0.96 7.56 13.73
N TRP A 53 1.71 7.18 12.68
CA TRP A 53 2.11 5.79 12.41
C TRP A 53 2.88 5.18 13.57
N ASP A 54 3.77 5.97 14.17
CA ASP A 54 4.60 5.54 15.29
C ASP A 54 3.74 5.20 16.51
N LEU A 55 2.74 6.03 16.80
CA LEU A 55 1.77 5.77 17.86
C LEU A 55 0.97 4.49 17.58
N GLN A 56 0.50 4.30 16.35
CA GLN A 56 -0.22 3.09 15.98
C GLN A 56 0.64 1.85 16.20
N ARG A 57 1.90 1.87 15.77
CA ARG A 57 2.85 0.76 15.97
C ARG A 57 3.07 0.46 17.45
N ASP A 58 3.30 1.49 18.26
CA ASP A 58 3.63 1.33 19.67
C ASP A 58 2.42 0.90 20.53
N VAL A 59 1.22 1.36 20.16
CA VAL A 59 -0.04 0.92 20.76
C VAL A 59 -0.38 -0.51 20.32
N GLN A 60 -0.18 -0.87 19.06
CA GLN A 60 -0.49 -2.20 18.52
C GLN A 60 0.20 -3.29 19.32
N LYS A 61 1.50 -3.14 19.62
CA LYS A 61 2.25 -4.13 20.41
C LYS A 61 1.66 -4.37 21.80
N LYS A 62 1.09 -3.33 22.44
CA LYS A 62 0.43 -3.45 23.75
C LYS A 62 -0.94 -4.13 23.61
N LEU A 63 -1.70 -3.79 22.57
CA LEU A 63 -2.97 -4.41 22.26
C LEU A 63 -2.82 -5.90 21.96
N ASP A 64 -1.86 -6.30 21.12
CA ASP A 64 -1.60 -7.71 20.79
C ASP A 64 -1.29 -8.54 22.05
N LYS A 65 -0.53 -7.96 22.98
CA LYS A 65 -0.20 -8.61 24.26
C LYS A 65 -1.44 -8.75 25.15
N LEU A 66 -2.31 -7.75 25.16
CA LEU A 66 -3.55 -7.76 25.92
C LEU A 66 -4.53 -8.79 25.32
N GLU A 67 -4.73 -8.76 24.01
CA GLU A 67 -5.62 -9.68 23.28
C GLU A 67 -5.23 -11.15 23.53
N ARG A 68 -3.94 -11.49 23.43
CA ARG A 68 -3.45 -12.84 23.75
C ARG A 68 -3.79 -13.28 25.18
N ARG A 69 -3.73 -12.36 26.15
CA ARG A 69 -4.09 -12.66 27.55
C ARG A 69 -5.58 -12.82 27.71
N THR A 70 -6.38 -11.98 27.05
CA THR A 70 -7.84 -12.06 27.07
C THR A 70 -8.34 -13.36 26.46
N GLN A 71 -7.80 -13.78 25.30
CA GLN A 71 -8.12 -15.06 24.68
C GLN A 71 -7.75 -16.25 25.58
N LYS A 72 -6.58 -16.19 26.23
CA LYS A 72 -6.17 -17.22 27.19
C LYS A 72 -7.11 -17.29 28.39
N ALA A 73 -7.49 -16.15 28.96
CA ALA A 73 -8.41 -16.09 30.09
C ALA A 73 -9.81 -16.61 29.71
N LEU A 74 -10.30 -16.25 28.51
CA LEU A 74 -11.56 -16.76 27.96
C LEU A 74 -11.54 -18.29 27.85
N TYR A 75 -10.46 -18.85 27.30
CA TYR A 75 -10.29 -20.30 27.17
C TYR A 75 -10.28 -21.00 28.53
N GLN A 76 -9.53 -20.46 29.51
CA GLN A 76 -9.50 -21.00 30.87
C GLN A 76 -10.88 -20.99 31.55
N LEU A 77 -11.65 -19.91 31.37
CA LEU A 77 -13.01 -19.82 31.89
C LEU A 77 -13.92 -20.88 31.27
N MET A 78 -13.79 -21.11 29.96
CA MET A 78 -14.55 -22.14 29.25
C MET A 78 -14.21 -23.55 29.77
N GLU A 79 -12.93 -23.88 29.94
CA GLU A 79 -12.51 -25.16 30.50
C GLU A 79 -13.03 -25.38 31.93
N GLU A 80 -13.00 -24.35 32.77
CA GLU A 80 -13.50 -24.44 34.14
C GLU A 80 -15.02 -24.66 34.16
N GLN A 81 -15.76 -23.93 33.32
CA GLN A 81 -17.21 -24.10 33.18
C GLN A 81 -17.58 -25.50 32.69
N GLU A 82 -16.86 -26.01 31.68
CA GLU A 82 -17.09 -27.35 31.14
C GLU A 82 -16.80 -28.42 32.20
N LYS A 83 -15.69 -28.29 32.94
CA LYS A 83 -15.36 -29.21 34.04
C LYS A 83 -16.41 -29.18 35.15
N GLN A 84 -16.89 -28.00 35.54
CA GLN A 84 -17.97 -27.89 36.53
C GLN A 84 -19.26 -28.57 36.04
N LYS A 85 -19.61 -28.41 34.76
CA LYS A 85 -20.76 -29.08 34.15
C LYS A 85 -20.61 -30.60 34.15
N GLN A 86 -19.44 -31.12 33.78
CA GLN A 86 -19.16 -32.57 33.82
C GLN A 86 -19.27 -33.14 35.24
N ILE A 87 -18.68 -32.47 36.24
CA ILE A 87 -18.78 -32.89 37.65
C ILE A 87 -20.24 -32.90 38.13
N ALA A 88 -21.03 -31.90 37.74
CA ALA A 88 -22.44 -31.84 38.09
C ALA A 88 -23.24 -32.99 37.43
N GLU A 89 -22.98 -33.30 36.16
CA GLU A 89 -23.62 -34.41 35.44
C GLU A 89 -23.24 -35.78 36.05
N ASP A 90 -21.96 -36.01 36.33
CA ASP A 90 -21.48 -37.27 36.93
C ASP A 90 -22.02 -37.48 38.35
N GLY A 91 -22.11 -36.41 39.15
CA GLY A 91 -22.70 -36.44 40.49
C GLY A 91 -24.19 -36.76 40.50
N THR A 92 -24.93 -36.42 39.44
CA THR A 92 -26.36 -36.75 39.31
C THR A 92 -26.61 -38.19 38.86
N ASN A 93 -25.72 -38.78 38.07
CA ASN A 93 -25.86 -40.15 37.57
C ASN A 93 -25.43 -41.22 38.60
N GLY A 94 -24.64 -40.87 39.62
CA GLY A 94 -24.17 -41.80 40.66
C GLY A 94 -25.13 -41.98 41.85
N VAL A 95 -26.28 -41.29 41.88
CA VAL A 95 -27.24 -41.31 43.01
C VAL A 95 -28.58 -41.96 42.61
N ALA A 96 -28.69 -42.52 41.40
CA ALA A 96 -29.88 -43.23 40.91
C ALA A 96 -29.74 -44.75 41.04
#